data_AF-A0A6G0R2K9-F1
#
_entry.id   AF-A0A6G0R2K9-F1
#
_cell.length_a   1.000
_cell.length_b   1.000
_cell.length_c   1.000
_cell.angle_alpha   90.00
_cell.angle_beta   90.00
_cell.angle_gamma   90.00
#
_symmetry.space_group_name_H-M   'P 1'
#
loop_
_entity.id
_entity.type
_entity.pdbx_description
1 polymer ?
#
loop_
_entity_poly.entity_id
_entity_poly.type
_entity_poly.pdbx_seq_one_letter_code
_entity_poly.pdbx_strand_id
1 'polypeptide(L)'
;MWYLGFLVLCTVLSFGRALMIIESCVRSSQNMHDELFRRVLRAPVTRYFDVTPMGQILNRFSSDLDQMDTTLPQEYQLLLQNASLALGALIVSAFASYWIGVAYIPVFIIFLYIGQYFKKSSSEIKRLEGVTRTPVYNLFSETLSGLSTIRAFHMQDTFINQNRRVVDTNANLYLTYWAASRWLATRLDFLSVAIIFIVSLYLVATAGSVGSLTSGLSLTYSLMLTSMVQWVMRSVDRTDNAMTSVERLLYFRQIESEDTAGKIINELTARDPQSTGGTPRSWPSRGTIRFDQLLSPIPTRTPARAQRRRLGRRRRRESRHLRTHRRGQVVAHGRALPHLRL
;
A
#
# COMPACT_ATOMS: atom_id res chain seq x y z
N MET A 1 -40.16 -20.64 20.46
CA MET A 1 -39.21 -21.70 20.09
C MET A 1 -38.37 -21.34 18.87
N TRP A 2 -38.95 -20.98 17.72
CA TRP A 2 -38.20 -20.59 16.51
C TRP A 2 -37.20 -19.44 16.68
N TYR A 3 -37.57 -18.37 17.41
CA TYR A 3 -36.66 -17.26 17.71
C TYR A 3 -35.43 -17.67 18.54
N LEU A 4 -35.59 -18.59 19.49
CA LEU A 4 -34.46 -19.12 20.27
C LEU A 4 -33.53 -19.94 19.38
N GLY A 5 -34.08 -20.74 18.47
CA GLY A 5 -33.28 -21.48 17.47
C GLY A 5 -32.49 -20.54 16.57
N PHE A 6 -33.10 -19.44 16.11
CA PHE A 6 -32.42 -18.43 15.29
C PHE A 6 -31.30 -17.71 16.06
N LEU A 7 -31.54 -17.37 17.32
CA LEU A 7 -30.54 -16.72 18.18
C LEU A 7 -29.33 -17.64 18.40
N VAL A 8 -29.57 -18.91 18.74
CA VAL A 8 -28.52 -19.92 18.90
C VAL A 8 -27.73 -20.09 17.59
N LEU A 9 -28.41 -20.20 16.44
CA LEU A 9 -27.76 -20.29 15.14
C LEU A 9 -26.88 -19.07 14.85
N CYS A 10 -27.38 -17.85 15.08
CA CYS A 10 -26.60 -16.63 14.91
C CYS A 10 -25.36 -16.59 15.81
N THR A 11 -25.47 -17.02 17.05
CA THR A 11 -24.34 -17.10 17.99
C THR A 11 -23.29 -18.10 17.50
N VAL A 12 -23.71 -19.29 17.08
CA VAL A 12 -22.81 -20.33 16.56
C VAL A 12 -22.10 -19.86 15.28
N LEU A 13 -22.83 -19.25 14.34
CA LEU A 13 -22.24 -18.71 13.11
C LEU A 13 -21.27 -17.56 13.40
N SER A 14 -21.60 -16.68 14.36
CA SER A 14 -20.73 -15.57 14.75
C SER A 14 -19.43 -16.06 15.38
N PHE A 15 -19.52 -17.09 16.22
CA PHE A 15 -18.36 -17.73 16.82
C PHE A 15 -17.51 -18.47 15.77
N GLY A 16 -18.14 -19.24 14.88
CA GLY A 16 -17.45 -19.91 13.78
C GLY A 16 -16.72 -18.92 12.86
N ARG A 17 -17.35 -17.79 12.53
CA ARG A 17 -16.72 -16.70 11.78
C ARG A 17 -15.49 -16.14 12.50
N ALA A 18 -15.59 -15.90 13.81
CA ALA A 18 -14.47 -15.39 14.60
C ALA A 18 -13.26 -16.35 14.56
N LEU A 19 -13.51 -17.66 14.75
CA LEU A 19 -12.46 -18.68 14.64
C LEU A 19 -11.84 -18.72 13.24
N MET A 20 -12.64 -18.69 12.18
CA MET A 20 -12.13 -18.69 10.80
C MET A 20 -11.25 -17.48 10.50
N ILE A 21 -11.59 -16.29 11.00
CA ILE A 21 -10.79 -15.07 10.82
C ILE A 21 -9.46 -15.20 11.54
N ILE A 22 -9.46 -15.68 12.79
CA ILE A 22 -8.24 -15.87 13.59
C ILE A 22 -7.31 -16.88 12.91
N GLU A 23 -7.82 -18.05 12.52
CA GLU A 23 -7.05 -19.09 11.82
C GLU A 23 -6.46 -18.58 10.50
N SER A 24 -7.27 -17.87 9.72
CA SER A 24 -6.83 -17.28 8.45
C SER A 24 -5.74 -16.22 8.65
N CYS A 25 -5.87 -15.40 9.69
CA CYS A 25 -4.87 -14.40 10.05
C CYS A 25 -3.55 -15.06 10.46
N VAL A 26 -3.59 -15.99 11.42
CA VAL A 26 -2.38 -16.67 11.93
C VAL A 26 -1.66 -17.38 10.79
N ARG A 27 -2.40 -18.10 9.95
CA ARG A 27 -1.80 -18.80 8.78
C ARG A 27 -1.20 -17.83 7.77
N SER A 28 -1.85 -16.70 7.51
CA SER A 28 -1.35 -15.67 6.59
C SER A 28 -0.11 -14.98 7.13
N SER A 29 -0.10 -14.66 8.43
CA SER A 29 1.05 -14.12 9.16
C SER A 29 2.25 -15.04 9.07
N GLN A 30 2.10 -16.30 9.46
CA GLN A 30 3.19 -17.29 9.42
C GLN A 30 3.76 -17.45 8.02
N ASN A 31 2.89 -17.59 7.02
CA ASN A 31 3.35 -17.75 5.63
C ASN A 31 4.09 -16.50 5.12
N MET A 32 3.59 -15.31 5.45
CA MET A 32 4.26 -14.06 5.08
C MET A 32 5.59 -13.92 5.81
N HIS A 33 5.63 -14.12 7.12
CA HIS A 33 6.85 -14.09 7.93
C HIS A 33 7.91 -15.05 7.37
N ASP A 34 7.56 -16.32 7.13
CA ASP A 34 8.48 -17.33 6.64
C ASP A 34 8.98 -17.04 5.23
N GLU A 35 8.13 -16.46 4.37
CA GLU A 35 8.53 -16.02 3.04
C GLU A 35 9.51 -14.85 3.13
N LEU A 36 9.18 -13.81 3.90
CA LEU A 36 10.02 -12.63 4.10
C LEU A 36 11.38 -13.02 4.70
N PHE A 37 11.37 -13.88 5.72
CA PHE A 37 12.57 -14.38 6.38
C PHE A 37 13.47 -15.13 5.39
N ARG A 38 12.90 -16.07 4.61
CA ARG A 38 13.65 -16.78 3.55
C ARG A 38 14.22 -15.84 2.49
N ARG A 39 13.50 -14.79 2.11
CA ARG A 39 13.96 -13.80 1.13
C ARG A 39 15.12 -12.96 1.66
N VAL A 40 15.04 -12.50 2.91
CA VAL A 40 16.09 -11.72 3.55
C VAL A 40 17.35 -12.56 3.77
N LEU A 41 17.22 -13.82 4.17
CA LEU A 41 18.36 -14.73 4.29
C LEU A 41 19.08 -15.01 2.97
N ARG A 42 18.35 -14.98 1.85
CA ARG A 42 18.90 -15.16 0.51
C ARG A 42 19.32 -13.84 -0.14
N ALA A 43 19.24 -12.71 0.56
CA ALA A 43 19.59 -11.42 -0.03
C ALA A 43 21.12 -11.21 -0.09
N PRO A 44 21.64 -10.52 -1.12
CA PRO A 44 23.08 -10.31 -1.26
C PRO A 44 23.66 -9.41 -0.18
N VAL A 45 24.73 -9.89 0.47
CA VAL A 45 25.42 -9.13 1.54
C VAL A 45 25.86 -7.76 1.03
N THR A 46 26.57 -7.74 -0.10
CA THR A 46 27.19 -6.51 -0.63
C THR A 46 26.23 -5.52 -1.27
N ARG A 47 25.02 -5.95 -1.63
CA ARG A 47 24.05 -5.12 -2.39
C ARG A 47 22.82 -4.77 -1.59
N TYR A 48 22.40 -5.64 -0.67
CA TYR A 48 21.23 -5.41 0.17
C TYR A 48 21.63 -4.94 1.57
N PHE A 49 22.49 -5.67 2.28
CA PHE A 49 22.85 -5.38 3.68
C PHE A 49 23.80 -4.18 3.83
N ASP A 50 24.65 -3.90 2.83
CA ASP A 50 25.50 -2.70 2.83
C ASP A 50 24.72 -1.39 2.53
N VAL A 51 23.56 -1.50 1.87
CA VAL A 51 22.75 -0.34 1.44
C VAL A 51 21.57 -0.10 2.39
N THR A 52 21.01 -1.17 2.95
CA THR A 52 19.79 -1.13 3.77
C THR A 52 20.16 -1.17 5.24
N PRO A 53 19.82 -0.14 6.04
CA PRO A 53 20.15 -0.14 7.46
C PRO A 53 19.40 -1.26 8.20
N MET A 54 20.10 -2.00 9.07
CA MET A 54 19.53 -3.10 9.84
C MET A 54 18.27 -2.72 10.64
N GLY A 55 18.21 -1.47 11.15
CA GLY A 55 17.04 -0.96 11.86
C GLY A 55 15.77 -0.91 11.00
N GLN A 56 15.90 -0.69 9.68
CA GLN A 56 14.75 -0.71 8.77
C GLN A 56 14.21 -2.12 8.58
N ILE A 57 15.09 -3.12 8.47
CA ILE A 57 14.70 -4.53 8.38
C ILE A 57 13.99 -4.95 9.68
N LEU A 58 14.56 -4.62 10.84
CA LEU A 58 13.97 -4.91 12.14
C LEU A 58 12.60 -4.25 12.32
N ASN A 59 12.47 -2.97 11.94
CA ASN A 59 11.18 -2.27 12.03
C ASN A 59 10.10 -2.91 11.15
N ARG A 60 10.48 -3.53 10.02
CA ARG A 60 9.54 -4.23 9.14
C ARG A 60 9.07 -5.54 9.75
N PHE A 61 9.99 -6.36 10.27
CA PHE A 61 9.64 -7.61 10.97
C PHE A 61 8.92 -7.39 12.30
N SER A 62 9.10 -6.24 12.94
CA SER A 62 8.43 -5.90 14.20
C SER A 62 7.15 -5.12 13.94
N SER A 63 7.24 -3.83 13.58
CA SER A 63 6.08 -2.95 13.52
C SER A 63 5.14 -3.23 12.36
N ASP A 64 5.65 -3.52 11.16
CA ASP A 64 4.74 -3.72 10.01
C ASP A 64 4.11 -5.11 10.02
N LEU A 65 4.84 -6.11 10.52
CA LEU A 65 4.32 -7.46 10.74
C LEU A 65 3.25 -7.45 11.84
N ASP A 66 3.50 -6.77 12.97
CA ASP A 66 2.49 -6.59 14.02
C ASP A 66 1.23 -5.90 13.49
N GLN A 67 1.36 -4.84 12.69
CA GLN A 67 0.21 -4.18 12.06
C GLN A 67 -0.60 -5.11 11.15
N MET A 68 0.06 -6.04 10.45
CA MET A 68 -0.61 -7.04 9.61
C MET A 68 -1.30 -8.13 10.45
N ASP A 69 -0.74 -8.47 11.60
CA ASP A 69 -1.17 -9.61 12.42
C ASP A 69 -2.24 -9.24 13.45
N THR A 70 -2.27 -7.99 13.91
CA THR A 70 -3.18 -7.54 14.97
C THR A 70 -4.17 -6.49 14.47
N THR A 71 -3.68 -5.38 13.92
CA THR A 71 -4.52 -4.25 13.51
C THR A 71 -5.38 -4.58 12.28
N LEU A 72 -4.76 -5.15 11.24
CA LEU A 72 -5.43 -5.40 9.96
C LEU A 72 -6.63 -6.37 10.08
N PRO A 73 -6.55 -7.51 10.79
CA PRO A 73 -7.68 -8.40 10.99
C PRO A 73 -8.81 -7.73 11.76
N GLN A 74 -8.48 -6.93 12.78
CA GLN A 74 -9.46 -6.18 13.57
C GLN A 74 -10.22 -5.18 12.70
N GLU A 75 -9.51 -4.37 11.90
CA GLU A 75 -10.13 -3.38 11.02
C GLU A 75 -10.90 -4.05 9.87
N TYR A 76 -10.41 -5.16 9.33
CA TYR A 76 -11.10 -5.94 8.30
C TYR A 76 -12.38 -6.58 8.84
N GLN A 77 -12.36 -7.13 10.05
CA GLN A 77 -13.55 -7.65 10.72
C GLN A 77 -14.60 -6.57 10.92
N LEU A 78 -14.18 -5.38 11.36
CA LEU A 78 -15.07 -4.24 11.56
C LEU A 78 -15.64 -3.73 10.22
N LEU A 79 -14.82 -3.67 9.16
CA LEU A 79 -15.26 -3.33 7.82
C LEU A 79 -16.32 -4.30 7.30
N LEU A 80 -16.06 -5.61 7.37
CA LEU A 80 -17.02 -6.63 6.95
C LEU A 80 -18.31 -6.57 7.77
N GLN A 81 -18.21 -6.37 9.08
CA GLN A 81 -19.38 -6.22 9.95
C GLN A 81 -20.22 -5.01 9.53
N ASN A 82 -19.61 -3.83 9.42
CA ASN A 82 -20.32 -2.60 9.06
C ASN A 82 -20.90 -2.68 7.64
N ALA A 83 -20.15 -3.24 6.68
CA ALA A 83 -20.61 -3.41 5.32
C ALA A 83 -21.78 -4.39 5.24
N SER A 84 -21.71 -5.52 5.95
CA SER A 84 -22.80 -6.50 6.01
C SER A 84 -24.07 -5.92 6.65
N LEU A 85 -23.93 -5.09 7.68
CA LEU A 85 -25.07 -4.48 8.35
C LEU A 85 -25.70 -3.36 7.51
N ALA A 86 -24.88 -2.56 6.81
CA ALA A 86 -25.37 -1.59 5.84
C ALA A 86 -26.11 -2.26 4.66
N LEU A 87 -25.55 -3.34 4.13
CA LEU A 87 -26.18 -4.13 3.06
C LEU A 87 -27.49 -4.77 3.55
N GLY A 88 -27.49 -5.34 4.75
CA GLY A 88 -28.69 -5.90 5.38
C GLY A 88 -29.79 -4.86 5.56
N ALA A 89 -29.45 -3.66 6.05
CA ALA A 89 -30.40 -2.56 6.19
C ALA A 89 -30.97 -2.11 4.83
N LEU A 90 -30.13 -2.01 3.79
CA LEU A 90 -30.59 -1.70 2.43
C LEU A 90 -31.54 -2.77 1.89
N ILE A 91 -31.20 -4.06 2.06
CA ILE A 91 -32.03 -5.18 1.60
C ILE A 91 -33.38 -5.17 2.30
N VAL A 92 -33.41 -5.07 3.63
CA VAL A 92 -34.65 -5.06 4.40
C VAL A 92 -35.51 -3.85 4.02
N SER A 93 -34.89 -2.67 3.86
CA SER A 93 -35.63 -1.48 3.45
C SER A 93 -36.17 -1.57 2.02
N ALA A 94 -35.46 -2.22 1.10
CA ALA A 94 -35.92 -2.45 -0.27
C ALA A 94 -37.08 -3.46 -0.33
N PHE A 95 -37.05 -4.51 0.49
CA PHE A 95 -38.16 -5.45 0.62
C PHE A 95 -39.39 -4.84 1.28
N ALA A 96 -39.22 -3.88 2.19
CA ALA A 96 -40.33 -3.23 2.85
C ALA A 96 -41.14 -2.33 1.90
N SER A 97 -40.47 -1.61 0.98
CA SER A 97 -41.14 -0.93 -0.13
C SER A 97 -40.23 -0.72 -1.33
N TYR A 98 -40.71 -1.12 -2.50
CA TYR A 98 -40.03 -0.91 -3.79
C TYR A 98 -39.69 0.57 -4.04
N TRP A 99 -40.60 1.48 -3.68
CA TRP A 99 -40.43 2.93 -3.89
C TRP A 99 -39.29 3.50 -3.04
N ILE A 100 -39.10 2.99 -1.82
CA ILE A 100 -37.97 3.37 -0.97
C ILE A 100 -36.65 2.88 -1.57
N GLY A 101 -36.64 1.66 -2.11
CA GLY A 101 -35.50 1.12 -2.86
C GLY A 101 -35.05 2.02 -4.01
N VAL A 102 -36.01 2.52 -4.80
CA VAL A 102 -35.73 3.46 -5.91
C VAL A 102 -35.15 4.78 -5.40
N ALA A 103 -35.62 5.29 -4.26
CA ALA A 103 -35.10 6.53 -3.66
C ALA A 103 -33.62 6.42 -3.19
N TYR A 104 -33.14 5.21 -2.86
CA TYR A 104 -31.74 5.00 -2.50
C TYR A 104 -30.77 5.09 -3.67
N ILE A 105 -31.19 4.79 -4.90
CA ILE A 105 -30.34 4.79 -6.09
C ILE A 105 -29.64 6.16 -6.32
N PRO A 106 -30.36 7.30 -6.41
CA PRO A 106 -29.71 8.60 -6.62
C PRO A 106 -28.79 8.97 -5.45
N VAL A 107 -29.18 8.62 -4.23
CA VAL A 107 -28.38 8.86 -3.03
C VAL A 107 -27.07 8.07 -3.06
N PHE A 108 -27.12 6.81 -3.49
CA PHE A 108 -25.94 5.99 -3.65
C PHE A 108 -24.97 6.55 -4.71
N ILE A 109 -25.50 7.09 -5.81
CA ILE A 109 -24.67 7.76 -6.84
C ILE A 109 -23.98 9.00 -6.27
N ILE A 110 -24.71 9.85 -5.54
CA ILE A 110 -24.16 11.04 -4.88
C ILE A 110 -23.09 10.62 -3.86
N PHE A 111 -23.34 9.56 -3.10
CA PHE A 111 -22.38 8.99 -2.16
C PHE A 111 -21.08 8.59 -2.83
N LEU A 112 -21.13 7.85 -3.95
CA LEU A 112 -19.95 7.45 -4.70
C LEU A 112 -19.16 8.67 -5.21
N TYR A 113 -19.85 9.70 -5.70
CA TYR A 113 -19.22 10.92 -6.19
C TYR A 113 -18.49 11.67 -5.07
N ILE A 114 -19.16 11.89 -3.93
CA ILE A 114 -18.56 12.56 -2.76
C ILE A 114 -17.39 11.74 -2.21
N GLY A 115 -17.55 10.42 -2.11
CA GLY A 115 -16.52 9.50 -1.62
C GLY A 115 -15.26 9.53 -2.48
N GLN A 116 -15.39 9.49 -3.80
CA GLN A 116 -14.24 9.59 -4.72
C GLN A 116 -13.52 10.93 -4.62
N TYR A 117 -14.27 12.03 -4.52
CA TYR A 117 -13.68 13.36 -4.37
C TYR A 117 -12.91 13.47 -3.05
N PHE A 118 -13.53 13.03 -1.95
CA PHE A 118 -12.89 13.01 -0.63
C PHE A 118 -11.65 12.13 -0.60
N LYS A 119 -11.68 10.93 -1.18
CA LYS A 119 -10.53 10.01 -1.20
C LYS A 119 -9.30 10.66 -1.84
N LYS A 120 -9.48 11.35 -2.98
CA LYS A 120 -8.39 12.07 -3.66
C LYS A 120 -7.78 13.17 -2.77
N SER A 121 -8.62 14.01 -2.18
CA SER A 121 -8.16 15.13 -1.35
C SER A 121 -7.55 14.67 -0.02
N SER A 122 -8.20 13.75 0.69
CA SER A 122 -7.75 13.24 1.98
C SER A 122 -6.41 12.50 1.89
N SER A 123 -6.20 11.72 0.82
CA SER A 123 -4.94 11.03 0.56
C SER A 123 -3.77 12.01 0.40
N GLU A 124 -3.95 13.10 -0.34
CA GLU A 124 -2.91 14.12 -0.50
C GLU A 124 -2.62 14.88 0.79
N ILE A 125 -3.66 15.25 1.55
CA ILE A 125 -3.50 15.88 2.87
C ILE A 125 -2.73 14.94 3.81
N LYS A 126 -3.08 13.65 3.81
CA LYS A 126 -2.41 12.64 4.64
C LYS A 126 -0.95 12.44 4.25
N ARG A 127 -0.65 12.48 2.95
CA ARG A 127 0.73 12.45 2.42
C ARG A 127 1.53 13.66 2.90
N LEU A 128 0.96 14.88 2.83
CA LEU A 128 1.60 16.10 3.32
C LEU A 128 1.86 16.05 4.83
N GLU A 129 0.89 15.56 5.61
CA GLU A 129 1.04 15.33 7.05
C GLU A 129 2.20 14.35 7.34
N GLY A 130 2.29 13.25 6.59
CA GLY A 130 3.40 12.30 6.73
C GLY A 130 4.77 12.91 6.42
N VAL A 131 4.88 13.74 5.37
CA VAL A 131 6.14 14.39 4.98
C VAL A 131 6.57 15.44 6.02
N THR A 132 5.63 16.23 6.55
CA THR A 132 5.94 17.29 7.52
C THR A 132 6.23 16.79 8.93
N ARG A 133 5.86 15.54 9.23
CA ARG A 133 6.23 14.88 10.49
C ARG A 133 7.73 14.56 10.60
N THR A 134 8.39 14.26 9.48
CA THR A 134 9.81 13.85 9.48
C THR A 134 10.77 14.94 9.99
N PRO A 135 10.66 16.22 9.54
CA PRO A 135 11.46 17.32 10.08
C PRO A 135 11.36 17.51 11.60
N VAL A 136 10.21 17.19 12.23
CA VAL A 136 10.04 17.28 13.69
C VAL A 136 11.03 16.34 14.40
N TYR A 137 11.07 15.07 13.97
CA TYR A 137 11.97 14.08 14.55
C TYR A 137 13.44 14.38 14.27
N ASN A 138 13.75 14.86 13.05
CA ASN A 138 15.12 15.21 12.68
C ASN A 138 15.65 16.36 13.54
N LEU A 139 14.87 17.44 13.69
CA LEU A 139 15.27 18.59 14.49
C LEU A 139 15.46 18.22 15.97
N PHE A 140 14.59 17.34 16.49
CA PHE A 140 14.72 16.81 17.84
C PHE A 140 16.03 16.01 18.01
N SER A 141 16.34 15.11 17.09
CA SER A 141 17.56 14.30 17.11
C SER A 141 18.83 15.15 16.98
N GLU A 142 18.80 16.17 16.11
CA GLU A 142 19.90 17.12 15.91
C GLU A 142 20.13 17.96 17.17
N THR A 143 19.05 18.45 17.80
CA THR A 143 19.12 19.23 19.05
C THR A 143 19.70 18.40 20.20
N LEU A 144 19.32 17.12 20.32
CA LEU A 144 19.88 16.21 21.33
C LEU A 144 21.37 15.96 21.13
N SER A 145 21.79 15.76 19.88
CA SER A 145 23.19 15.48 19.54
C SER A 145 24.07 16.72 19.68
N GLY A 146 23.54 17.91 19.38
CA GLY A 146 24.24 19.20 19.42
C GLY A 146 23.99 20.04 20.67
N LEU A 147 23.40 19.47 21.74
CA LEU A 147 22.88 20.23 22.88
C LEU A 147 23.95 21.08 23.58
N SER A 148 25.15 20.54 23.74
CA SER A 148 26.29 21.24 24.35
C SER A 148 26.71 22.46 23.53
N THR A 149 26.78 22.31 22.20
CA THR A 149 27.11 23.39 21.26
C THR A 149 26.05 24.49 21.28
N ILE A 150 24.76 24.12 21.22
CA ILE A 150 23.65 25.10 21.23
C ILE A 150 23.69 25.93 22.52
N ARG A 151 23.96 25.30 23.67
CA ARG A 151 24.09 26.00 24.96
C ARG A 151 25.33 26.87 25.03
N ALA A 152 26.47 26.41 24.49
CA ALA A 152 27.72 27.17 24.48
C ALA A 152 27.63 28.46 23.65
N PHE A 153 26.86 28.45 22.55
CA PHE A 153 26.63 29.62 21.70
C PHE A 153 25.37 30.43 22.07
N HIS A 154 24.67 30.07 23.14
CA HIS A 154 23.43 30.74 23.58
C HIS A 154 22.33 30.83 22.49
N MET A 155 22.18 29.79 21.65
CA MET A 155 21.22 29.76 20.53
C MET A 155 19.89 29.06 20.85
N GLN A 156 19.55 28.88 22.14
CA GLN A 156 18.37 28.13 22.56
C GLN A 156 17.08 28.70 21.97
N ASP A 157 16.89 30.02 22.03
CA ASP A 157 15.67 30.68 21.53
C ASP A 157 15.49 30.50 20.02
N THR A 158 16.58 30.49 19.24
CA THR A 158 16.54 30.22 17.81
C THR A 158 16.03 28.80 17.52
N PHE A 159 16.57 27.81 18.23
CA PHE A 159 16.15 26.40 18.08
C PHE A 159 14.72 26.17 18.58
N ILE A 160 14.30 26.83 19.67
CA ILE A 160 12.90 26.78 20.16
C ILE A 160 11.95 27.34 19.11
N ASN A 161 12.26 28.51 18.53
CA ASN A 161 11.43 29.10 17.48
C ASN A 161 11.38 28.25 16.22
N GLN A 162 12.50 27.64 15.83
CA GLN A 162 12.53 26.69 14.70
C GLN A 162 11.67 25.46 14.98
N ASN A 163 11.76 24.89 16.18
CA ASN A 163 10.93 23.77 16.60
C ASN A 163 9.45 24.12 16.57
N ARG A 164 9.08 25.29 17.09
CA ARG A 164 7.70 25.79 17.06
C ARG A 164 7.15 25.85 15.64
N ARG A 165 7.91 26.40 14.68
CA ARG A 165 7.49 26.50 13.26
C ARG A 165 7.27 25.13 12.62
N VAL A 166 8.16 24.17 12.88
CA VAL A 166 8.06 22.82 12.31
C VAL A 166 6.88 22.06 12.92
N VAL A 167 6.69 22.15 14.25
CA VAL A 167 5.54 21.56 14.95
C VAL A 167 4.22 22.19 14.50
N ASP A 168 4.15 23.53 14.41
CA ASP A 168 2.94 24.24 13.97
C ASP A 168 2.54 23.84 12.55
N THR A 169 3.52 23.65 11.65
CA THR A 169 3.26 23.20 10.27
C THR A 169 2.65 21.80 10.25
N ASN A 170 3.22 20.86 11.02
CA ASN A 170 2.70 19.49 11.13
C ASN A 170 1.32 19.48 11.81
N ALA A 171 1.13 20.26 12.88
CA ALA A 171 -0.14 20.35 13.59
C ALA A 171 -1.26 20.92 12.71
N ASN A 172 -0.97 21.93 11.88
CA ASN A 172 -1.93 22.48 10.93
C ASN A 172 -2.40 21.42 9.92
N LEU A 173 -1.48 20.65 9.33
CA LEU A 173 -1.84 19.57 8.41
C LEU A 173 -2.62 18.44 9.10
N TYR A 174 -2.24 18.09 10.32
CA TYR A 174 -2.96 17.13 11.13
C TYR A 174 -4.40 17.58 11.40
N LEU A 175 -4.60 18.82 11.85
CA LEU A 175 -5.94 19.39 12.05
C LEU A 175 -6.74 19.48 10.76
N THR A 176 -6.09 19.83 9.64
CA THR A 176 -6.73 19.87 8.31
C THR A 176 -7.23 18.49 7.88
N TYR A 177 -6.47 17.42 8.14
CA TYR A 177 -6.90 16.04 7.89
C TYR A 177 -8.14 15.66 8.70
N TRP A 178 -8.18 16.02 9.99
CA TRP A 178 -9.34 15.79 10.85
C TRP A 178 -10.55 16.63 10.42
N ALA A 179 -10.34 17.89 10.05
CA ALA A 179 -11.39 18.77 9.55
C ALA A 179 -11.99 18.25 8.23
N ALA A 180 -11.16 17.74 7.31
CA ALA A 180 -11.63 17.10 6.08
C ALA A 180 -12.49 15.87 6.40
N SER A 181 -12.04 15.02 7.33
CA SER A 181 -12.81 13.83 7.76
C SER A 181 -14.16 14.22 8.35
N ARG A 182 -14.21 15.30 9.14
CA ARG A 182 -15.46 15.83 9.69
C ARG A 182 -16.36 16.43 8.62
N TRP A 183 -15.79 17.12 7.63
CA TRP A 183 -16.54 17.65 6.48
C TRP A 183 -17.27 16.54 5.73
N LEU A 184 -16.60 15.41 5.46
CA LEU A 184 -17.25 14.25 4.83
C LEU A 184 -18.38 13.72 5.71
N ALA A 185 -18.13 13.50 7.00
CA ALA A 185 -19.12 12.98 7.94
C ALA A 185 -20.41 13.84 7.92
N THR A 186 -20.26 15.16 7.99
CA THR A 186 -21.38 16.10 7.92
C THR A 186 -22.13 16.02 6.58
N ARG A 187 -21.43 15.86 5.44
CA ARG A 187 -22.09 15.69 4.12
C ARG A 187 -22.86 14.37 4.03
N LEU A 188 -22.33 13.29 4.60
CA LEU A 188 -23.02 12.01 4.69
C LEU A 188 -24.27 12.10 5.59
N ASP A 189 -24.21 12.87 6.67
CA ASP A 189 -25.36 13.11 7.55
C ASP A 189 -26.47 13.89 6.82
N PHE A 190 -26.13 14.93 6.05
CA PHE A 190 -27.13 15.65 5.24
C PHE A 190 -27.85 14.75 4.24
N LEU A 191 -27.09 13.88 3.54
CA LEU A 191 -27.63 12.93 2.57
C LEU A 191 -28.57 11.93 3.25
N SER A 192 -28.23 11.53 4.47
CA SER A 192 -29.01 10.62 5.28
C SER A 192 -30.31 11.25 5.81
N VAL A 193 -30.24 12.50 6.28
CA VAL A 193 -31.44 13.27 6.65
C VAL A 193 -32.37 13.45 5.46
N ALA A 194 -31.83 13.68 4.25
CA ALA A 194 -32.63 13.76 3.03
C ALA A 194 -33.35 12.42 2.72
N ILE A 195 -32.69 11.27 2.88
CA ILE A 195 -33.35 9.96 2.78
C ILE A 195 -34.48 9.85 3.79
N ILE A 196 -34.20 10.11 5.07
CA ILE A 196 -35.19 9.95 6.15
C ILE A 196 -36.39 10.84 5.88
N PHE A 197 -36.17 12.06 5.37
CA PHE A 197 -37.24 12.97 4.96
C PHE A 197 -38.09 12.39 3.84
N ILE A 198 -37.47 11.88 2.76
CA ILE A 198 -38.18 11.25 1.64
C ILE A 198 -38.98 10.02 2.10
N VAL A 199 -38.36 9.15 2.90
CA VAL A 199 -39.00 7.96 3.46
C VAL A 199 -40.16 8.33 4.36
N SER A 200 -39.98 9.31 5.25
CA SER A 200 -41.04 9.76 6.16
C SER A 200 -42.22 10.37 5.39
N LEU A 201 -41.95 11.20 4.37
CA LEU A 201 -42.98 11.77 3.52
C LEU A 201 -43.74 10.70 2.73
N TYR A 202 -43.03 9.70 2.21
CA TYR A 202 -43.64 8.54 1.54
C TYR A 202 -44.55 7.74 2.49
N LEU A 203 -44.09 7.47 3.72
CA LEU A 203 -44.87 6.74 4.72
C LEU A 203 -46.13 7.50 5.14
N VAL A 204 -46.05 8.84 5.25
CA VAL A 204 -47.21 9.69 5.55
C VAL A 204 -48.17 9.76 4.37
N ALA A 205 -47.67 9.88 3.13
CA ALA A 205 -48.50 9.90 1.93
C ALA A 205 -49.24 8.57 1.69
N THR A 206 -48.63 7.47 2.11
CA THR A 206 -49.16 6.11 1.96
C THR A 206 -49.77 5.59 3.28
N ALA A 207 -50.13 6.52 4.17
CA ALA A 207 -50.76 6.22 5.45
C ALA A 207 -52.10 5.51 5.23
N GLY A 208 -52.21 4.28 5.76
CA GLY A 208 -53.41 3.44 5.64
C GLY A 208 -53.33 2.34 4.60
N SER A 209 -52.40 2.39 3.64
CA SER A 209 -52.19 1.32 2.64
C SER A 209 -50.95 0.46 2.90
N VAL A 210 -49.94 1.00 3.60
CA VAL A 210 -48.79 0.21 4.10
C VAL A 210 -49.05 -0.28 5.52
N GLY A 211 -48.73 -1.55 5.80
CA GLY A 211 -48.84 -2.11 7.14
C GLY A 211 -47.99 -1.34 8.17
N SER A 212 -48.52 -1.11 9.37
CA SER A 212 -47.82 -0.35 10.43
C SER A 212 -46.44 -0.93 10.75
N LEU A 213 -46.30 -2.27 10.74
CA LEU A 213 -45.04 -2.97 10.94
C LEU A 213 -43.99 -2.63 9.86
N THR A 214 -44.38 -2.70 8.58
CA THR A 214 -43.48 -2.41 7.46
C THR A 214 -43.04 -0.95 7.43
N SER A 215 -43.94 -0.03 7.83
CA SER A 215 -43.62 1.40 7.96
C SER A 215 -42.62 1.65 9.08
N GLY A 216 -42.81 1.01 10.24
CA GLY A 216 -41.87 1.09 11.37
C GLY A 216 -40.49 0.52 11.02
N LEU A 217 -40.44 -0.67 10.42
CA LEU A 217 -39.18 -1.30 9.98
C LEU A 217 -38.45 -0.41 8.96
N SER A 218 -39.14 0.10 7.95
CA SER A 218 -38.53 0.97 6.93
C SER A 218 -37.89 2.22 7.54
N LEU A 219 -38.58 2.86 8.49
CA LEU A 219 -38.08 4.06 9.15
C LEU A 219 -36.87 3.75 10.05
N THR A 220 -36.95 2.69 10.86
CA THR A 220 -35.84 2.27 11.73
C THR A 220 -34.60 1.90 10.92
N TYR A 221 -34.74 1.10 9.85
CA TYR A 221 -33.58 0.73 9.01
C TYR A 221 -33.02 1.92 8.22
N SER A 222 -33.85 2.87 7.79
CA SER A 222 -33.39 4.13 7.18
C SER A 222 -32.54 4.96 8.14
N LEU A 223 -32.97 5.08 9.40
CA LEU A 223 -32.21 5.75 10.46
C LEU A 223 -30.89 5.03 10.74
N MET A 224 -30.91 3.69 10.85
CA MET A 224 -29.70 2.92 11.08
C MET A 224 -28.69 3.03 9.93
N LEU A 225 -29.16 3.01 8.68
CA LEU A 225 -28.32 3.09 7.49
C LEU A 225 -27.43 4.34 7.51
N THR A 226 -27.94 5.45 8.05
CA THR A 226 -27.23 6.72 8.22
C THR A 226 -25.91 6.53 8.97
N SER A 227 -26.00 5.98 10.18
CA SER A 227 -24.82 5.74 11.02
C SER A 227 -23.91 4.68 10.40
N MET A 228 -24.49 3.66 9.77
CA MET A 228 -23.71 2.54 9.22
C MET A 228 -22.86 2.96 8.03
N VAL A 229 -23.37 3.81 7.15
CA VAL A 229 -22.58 4.33 6.02
C VAL A 229 -21.35 5.10 6.52
N GLN A 230 -21.49 5.91 7.58
CA GLN A 230 -20.34 6.58 8.19
C GLN A 230 -19.33 5.59 8.79
N TRP A 231 -19.80 4.56 9.49
CA TRP A 231 -18.95 3.52 10.05
C TRP A 231 -18.22 2.71 8.97
N VAL A 232 -18.90 2.36 7.87
CA VAL A 232 -18.29 1.70 6.71
C VAL A 232 -17.16 2.56 6.15
N MET A 233 -17.42 3.85 5.89
CA MET A 233 -16.40 4.75 5.34
C MET A 233 -15.16 4.82 6.24
N ARG A 234 -15.35 5.02 7.55
CA ARG A 234 -14.24 5.05 8.52
C ARG A 234 -13.49 3.72 8.59
N SER A 235 -14.19 2.59 8.47
CA SER A 235 -13.56 1.26 8.46
C SER A 235 -12.78 1.02 7.17
N VAL A 236 -13.24 1.50 6.02
CA VAL A 236 -12.49 1.46 4.75
C VAL A 236 -11.19 2.24 4.91
N ASP A 237 -11.25 3.48 5.39
CA ASP A 237 -10.06 4.33 5.56
C ASP A 237 -9.03 3.71 6.51
N ARG A 238 -9.49 3.13 7.64
CA ARG A 238 -8.61 2.45 8.59
C ARG A 238 -7.97 1.19 8.01
N THR A 239 -8.73 0.42 7.24
CA THR A 239 -8.22 -0.78 6.57
C THR A 239 -7.19 -0.41 5.48
N ASP A 240 -7.45 0.62 4.69
CA ASP A 240 -6.54 1.11 3.64
C ASP A 240 -5.21 1.60 4.25
N ASN A 241 -5.29 2.32 5.36
CA ASN A 241 -4.11 2.75 6.12
C ASN A 241 -3.31 1.57 6.69
N ALA A 242 -3.98 0.55 7.24
CA ALA A 242 -3.32 -0.68 7.71
C ALA A 242 -2.66 -1.47 6.55
N MET A 243 -3.28 -1.48 5.37
CA MET A 243 -2.74 -2.15 4.18
C MET A 243 -1.43 -1.55 3.66
N THR A 244 -1.13 -0.30 3.99
CA THR A 244 0.18 0.31 3.69
C THR A 244 1.34 -0.44 4.35
N SER A 245 1.11 -1.09 5.51
CA SER A 245 2.11 -1.96 6.14
C SER A 245 2.36 -3.22 5.32
N VAL A 246 1.30 -3.83 4.80
CA VAL A 246 1.38 -5.02 3.92
C VAL A 246 2.10 -4.69 2.62
N GLU A 247 1.81 -3.55 1.98
CA GLU A 247 2.52 -3.11 0.77
C GLU A 247 4.03 -3.01 1.03
N ARG A 248 4.42 -2.46 2.18
CA ARG A 248 5.83 -2.33 2.58
C ARG A 248 6.49 -3.68 2.84
N LEU A 249 5.78 -4.65 3.40
CA LEU A 249 6.26 -6.03 3.55
C LEU A 249 6.42 -6.70 2.18
N LEU A 250 5.45 -6.53 1.27
CA LEU A 250 5.49 -7.11 -0.07
C LEU A 250 6.67 -6.61 -0.91
N TYR A 251 7.22 -5.43 -0.62
CA TYR A 251 8.45 -4.94 -1.24
C TYR A 251 9.63 -5.91 -1.05
N PHE A 252 9.68 -6.68 0.04
CA PHE A 252 10.76 -7.65 0.27
C PHE A 252 10.70 -8.84 -0.70
N ARG A 253 9.54 -9.12 -1.32
CA ARG A 253 9.46 -10.12 -2.40
C ARG A 253 10.24 -9.69 -3.65
N GLN A 254 10.51 -8.39 -3.80
CA GLN A 254 11.29 -7.83 -4.91
C GLN A 254 12.80 -7.86 -4.65
N ILE A 255 13.25 -8.28 -3.46
CA ILE A 255 14.67 -8.41 -3.15
C ILE A 255 15.27 -9.48 -4.07
N GLU A 256 16.36 -9.09 -4.75
CA GLU A 256 17.14 -10.00 -5.58
C GLU A 256 17.75 -11.08 -4.68
N SER A 257 17.48 -12.34 -4.99
CA SER A 257 18.10 -13.47 -4.29
C SER A 257 19.53 -13.57 -4.80
N GLU A 258 20.51 -13.75 -3.90
CA GLU A 258 21.74 -14.43 -4.26
C GLU A 258 21.33 -15.78 -4.81
N ASP A 259 21.65 -15.96 -6.08
CA ASP A 259 21.26 -17.13 -6.82
C ASP A 259 22.02 -18.32 -6.23
N THR A 260 21.30 -19.27 -5.65
CA THR A 260 21.86 -20.60 -5.38
C THR A 260 22.08 -21.36 -6.70
N ALA A 261 21.74 -20.79 -7.87
CA ALA A 261 22.18 -21.28 -9.18
C ALA A 261 23.65 -20.96 -9.50
N GLY A 262 24.47 -20.71 -8.49
CA GLY A 262 25.76 -21.38 -8.48
C GLY A 262 25.49 -22.88 -8.52
N LYS A 263 25.38 -23.45 -9.74
CA LYS A 263 25.31 -24.88 -10.06
C LYS A 263 25.54 -25.73 -8.82
N ILE A 264 24.51 -26.48 -8.39
CA ILE A 264 24.61 -27.39 -7.23
C ILE A 264 25.96 -28.12 -7.32
N ILE A 265 26.65 -28.39 -6.21
CA ILE A 265 27.97 -29.07 -6.24
C ILE A 265 27.94 -30.27 -7.21
N ASN A 266 26.82 -30.99 -7.25
CA ASN A 266 26.52 -32.08 -8.19
C ASN A 266 26.53 -31.66 -9.69
N GLU A 267 26.00 -30.51 -10.06
CA GLU A 267 26.05 -29.94 -11.42
C GLU A 267 27.42 -29.35 -11.80
N LEU A 268 28.19 -28.86 -10.81
CA LEU A 268 29.59 -28.44 -11.03
C LEU A 268 30.51 -29.65 -11.22
N THR A 269 30.30 -30.71 -10.43
CA THR A 269 31.10 -31.94 -10.49
C THR A 269 30.71 -32.82 -11.68
N ALA A 270 29.44 -32.86 -12.10
CA ALA A 270 29.03 -33.61 -13.30
C ALA A 270 29.59 -33.07 -14.62
N ARG A 271 30.11 -31.83 -14.65
CA ARG A 271 30.76 -31.25 -15.85
C ARG A 271 32.25 -31.52 -15.93
N ASP A 272 32.84 -32.24 -14.97
CA ASP A 272 34.23 -32.68 -15.07
C ASP A 272 34.30 -33.95 -15.93
N PRO A 273 34.97 -33.93 -17.12
CA PRO A 273 35.11 -35.09 -18.00
C PRO A 273 35.83 -36.29 -17.36
N GLN A 274 36.49 -36.10 -16.21
CA GLN A 274 37.16 -37.18 -15.47
C GLN A 274 36.31 -37.80 -14.35
N SER A 275 35.11 -37.30 -14.07
CA SER A 275 34.23 -37.85 -13.03
C SER A 275 33.25 -38.88 -13.62
N THR A 276 33.72 -40.11 -13.80
CA THR A 276 32.87 -41.22 -14.21
C THR A 276 31.91 -41.59 -13.06
N GLY A 277 30.68 -41.05 -13.10
CA GLY A 277 29.50 -41.70 -12.50
C GLY A 277 29.24 -41.58 -11.00
N GLY A 278 29.86 -40.67 -10.25
CA GLY A 278 29.53 -40.51 -8.83
C GLY A 278 29.96 -39.17 -8.24
N THR A 279 29.12 -38.58 -7.39
CA THR A 279 29.48 -37.46 -6.53
C THR A 279 30.82 -37.74 -5.83
N PRO A 280 31.83 -36.86 -5.93
CA PRO A 280 33.09 -37.09 -5.23
C PRO A 280 32.82 -37.09 -3.72
N ARG A 281 33.04 -38.24 -3.06
CA ARG A 281 32.73 -38.45 -1.63
C ARG A 281 33.48 -37.50 -0.68
N SER A 282 34.45 -36.72 -1.15
CA SER A 282 35.32 -35.88 -0.31
C SER A 282 35.79 -34.61 -1.01
N TRP A 283 34.89 -33.82 -1.61
CA TRP A 283 35.22 -32.47 -2.08
C TRP A 283 35.19 -31.45 -0.91
N PRO A 284 36.17 -30.54 -0.79
CA PRO A 284 37.41 -30.43 -1.58
C PRO A 284 38.52 -31.37 -1.07
N SER A 285 39.14 -32.16 -1.96
CA SER A 285 40.17 -33.16 -1.60
C SER A 285 41.59 -32.58 -1.51
N ARG A 286 41.86 -31.53 -2.29
CA ARG A 286 43.07 -30.71 -2.21
C ARG A 286 42.61 -29.27 -2.18
N GLY A 287 42.83 -28.57 -1.08
CA GLY A 287 42.44 -27.16 -0.87
C GLY A 287 43.22 -26.15 -1.72
N THR A 288 43.67 -26.53 -2.92
CA THR A 288 44.46 -25.67 -3.81
C THR A 288 43.53 -24.69 -4.51
N ILE A 289 43.66 -23.40 -4.19
CA ILE A 289 42.88 -22.31 -4.80
C ILE A 289 43.78 -21.57 -5.79
N ARG A 290 43.33 -21.45 -7.05
CA ARG A 290 44.00 -20.66 -8.09
C ARG A 290 43.05 -19.58 -8.58
N PHE A 291 43.46 -18.33 -8.46
CA PHE A 291 42.72 -17.18 -8.98
C PHE A 291 43.19 -16.85 -10.39
N ASP A 292 42.39 -17.14 -11.41
CA ASP A 292 42.65 -16.72 -12.78
C ASP A 292 41.74 -15.52 -13.12
N GLN A 293 42.34 -14.34 -13.34
CA GLN A 293 41.65 -13.11 -13.77
C GLN A 293 40.46 -12.66 -12.90
N LEU A 294 40.52 -12.87 -11.58
CA LEU A 294 39.48 -12.40 -10.66
C LEU A 294 39.50 -10.87 -10.54
N LEU A 295 38.43 -10.21 -10.99
CA LEU A 295 38.15 -8.80 -10.72
C LEU A 295 36.97 -8.70 -9.75
N SER A 296 37.18 -8.02 -8.62
CA SER A 296 36.10 -7.64 -7.70
C SER A 296 35.67 -6.20 -7.97
N PRO A 297 34.54 -5.97 -8.66
CA PRO A 297 33.98 -4.63 -8.80
C PRO A 297 33.30 -4.26 -7.48
N ILE A 298 34.07 -3.76 -6.51
CA ILE A 298 33.46 -3.02 -5.40
C ILE A 298 32.77 -1.81 -6.03
N PRO A 299 31.46 -1.60 -5.82
CA PRO A 299 30.76 -0.44 -6.34
C PRO A 299 31.26 0.81 -5.61
N THR A 300 32.41 1.31 -6.03
CA THR A 300 32.87 2.65 -5.68
C THR A 300 31.79 3.60 -6.19
N ARG A 301 31.21 4.38 -5.26
CA ARG A 301 30.25 5.46 -5.53
C ARG A 301 30.75 6.28 -6.72
N THR A 302 30.33 5.91 -7.91
CA THR A 302 30.71 6.63 -9.11
C THR A 302 29.81 7.85 -9.13
N PRO A 303 30.32 9.09 -9.00
CA PRO A 303 29.45 10.26 -8.98
C PRO A 303 28.68 10.27 -10.30
N ALA A 304 27.35 10.37 -10.22
CA ALA A 304 26.39 10.24 -11.34
C ALA A 304 26.74 11.09 -12.59
N ARG A 305 27.64 12.08 -12.46
CA ARG A 305 28.27 12.83 -13.56
C ARG A 305 29.05 11.95 -14.54
N ALA A 306 29.74 10.89 -14.11
CA ALA A 306 30.53 10.04 -15.01
C ALA A 306 29.64 9.13 -15.88
N GLN A 307 28.55 8.62 -15.32
CA GLN A 307 27.58 7.78 -16.04
C GLN A 307 26.79 8.59 -17.07
N ARG A 308 26.36 9.82 -16.72
CA ARG A 308 25.74 10.77 -17.68
C ARG A 308 26.71 11.16 -18.80
N ARG A 309 28.00 11.35 -18.52
CA ARG A 309 29.02 11.62 -19.56
C ARG A 309 29.25 10.43 -20.48
N ARG A 310 29.25 9.19 -19.96
CA ARG A 310 29.38 7.97 -20.79
C ARG A 310 28.15 7.76 -21.68
N LEU A 311 26.94 7.92 -21.15
CA LEU A 311 25.68 7.84 -21.91
C LEU A 311 25.57 8.95 -22.96
N GLY A 312 25.96 10.18 -22.64
CA GLY A 312 26.00 11.31 -23.58
C GLY A 312 27.02 11.13 -24.72
N ARG A 313 28.20 10.55 -24.43
CA ARG A 313 29.20 10.22 -25.45
C ARG A 313 28.77 9.06 -26.35
N ARG A 314 28.04 8.08 -25.82
CA ARG A 314 27.49 6.95 -26.60
C ARG A 314 26.40 7.42 -27.58
N ARG A 315 25.43 8.23 -27.11
CA ARG A 315 24.40 8.85 -27.97
C ARG A 315 24.97 9.79 -29.04
N ARG A 316 26.07 10.50 -28.75
CA ARG A 316 26.77 11.34 -29.76
C ARG A 316 27.53 10.52 -30.81
N ARG A 317 28.01 9.31 -30.49
CA ARG A 317 28.65 8.42 -31.46
C ARG A 317 27.62 7.73 -32.37
N GLU A 318 26.51 7.27 -31.81
CA GLU A 318 25.41 6.67 -32.59
C GLU A 318 24.77 7.67 -33.56
N SER A 319 24.54 8.91 -33.12
CA SER A 319 23.98 9.96 -33.99
C SER A 319 24.95 10.43 -35.08
N ARG A 320 26.27 10.34 -34.88
CA ARG A 320 27.27 10.55 -35.94
C ARG A 320 27.28 9.41 -36.97
N HIS A 321 27.20 8.16 -36.53
CA HIS A 321 27.12 7.00 -37.43
C HIS A 321 25.86 7.00 -38.30
N LEU A 322 24.70 7.36 -37.72
CA LEU A 322 23.44 7.48 -38.47
C LEU A 322 23.48 8.62 -39.51
N ARG A 323 24.14 9.74 -39.21
CA ARG A 323 24.31 10.86 -40.18
C ARG A 323 25.26 10.51 -41.33
N THR A 324 26.32 9.75 -41.08
CA THR A 324 27.22 9.27 -42.16
C THR A 324 26.54 8.23 -43.05
N HIS A 325 25.70 7.35 -42.48
CA HIS A 325 24.95 6.35 -43.26
C HIS A 325 23.89 7.00 -44.17
N ARG A 326 23.17 8.02 -43.69
CA ARG A 326 22.20 8.77 -44.50
C ARG A 326 22.84 9.59 -45.62
N ARG A 327 24.04 10.16 -45.40
CA ARG A 327 24.77 10.87 -46.48
C ARG A 327 25.31 9.92 -47.56
N GLY A 328 25.68 8.69 -47.20
CA GLY A 328 26.11 7.67 -48.18
C GLY A 328 24.98 7.20 -49.10
N GLN A 329 23.75 7.02 -48.58
CA GLN A 329 22.61 6.59 -49.38
C GLN A 329 22.08 7.66 -50.35
N VAL A 330 22.13 8.95 -49.98
CA VAL A 330 21.67 10.04 -50.87
C VAL A 330 22.60 10.26 -52.06
N VAL A 331 23.90 10.00 -51.91
CA VAL A 331 24.88 10.11 -53.01
C VAL A 331 24.81 8.92 -53.96
N ALA A 332 24.42 7.73 -53.48
CA ALA A 332 24.25 6.54 -54.32
C ALA A 332 22.97 6.60 -55.19
N HIS A 333 21.89 7.22 -54.72
CA HIS A 333 20.64 7.32 -55.49
C HIS A 333 20.62 8.42 -56.56
N GLY A 334 21.56 9.37 -56.53
CA GLY A 334 21.62 10.49 -57.49
C GLY A 334 22.36 10.21 -58.80
N ARG A 335 22.84 8.99 -59.05
CA ARG A 335 23.68 8.65 -60.23
C ARG A 335 23.10 7.60 -61.19
N ALA A 336 21.87 7.14 -61.00
CA ALA A 336 21.25 6.15 -61.87
C ALA A 336 19.85 6.60 -62.32
N LEU A 337 19.79 7.35 -63.43
CA LEU A 337 18.62 7.45 -64.32
C LEU A 337 19.01 8.23 -65.60
N PRO A 338 19.27 7.55 -66.74
CA PRO A 338 19.17 8.13 -68.06
C PRO A 338 17.88 7.67 -68.78
N HIS A 339 17.27 8.63 -69.50
CA HIS A 339 16.50 8.51 -70.75
C HIS A 339 15.31 7.53 -70.88
N LEU A 340 14.10 8.09 -71.11
CA LEU A 340 13.05 7.64 -72.05
C LEU A 340 11.85 8.61 -71.89
N ARG A 341 11.65 9.65 -72.72
CA ARG A 341 10.94 9.68 -74.03
C ARG A 341 9.71 8.78 -74.10
N LEU A 342 8.53 9.34 -73.81
CA LEU A 342 7.44 9.64 -74.76
C LEU A 342 6.37 10.49 -74.07
#